data_AF-A0A836K1K5-F1
#
_entry.id   AF-A0A836K1K5-F1
#
_cell.length_a   1.000
_cell.length_b   1.000
_cell.length_c   1.000
_cell.angle_alpha   90.00
_cell.angle_beta   90.00
_cell.angle_gamma   90.00
#
_symmetry.space_group_name_H-M   'P 1'
#
loop_
_entity.id
_entity.type
_entity.pdbx_description
1 polymer ?
#
loop_
_entity_poly.entity_id
_entity_poly.type
_entity_poly.pdbx_seq_one_letter_code
_entity_poly.pdbx_strand_id
1 'polypeptide(L)'
;MLLHIATVAVLVNIAIIELDSFYSLPPKKNLDMDFLSDESPLHRVFVYGTLKRSEPNHSLIKDTANGYAKFLGLGKTTVQYPLVIATKYNIPFLLKKPNTGNYVFGEIYDVDSQMLKRLDELEEHPQFYERTEETVLLTSEAALKPGKTFEEVSESTKAWIYFLPKFKSSLLDGAMYESYSNNGSHGLKYCEKYVRDPSYDHRKEVL
;
A
#
# COMPACT_ATOMS: atom_id res chain seq x y z
N MET A 1 -66.41 28.97 30.59
CA MET A 1 -66.85 30.31 31.01
C MET A 1 -65.77 30.88 31.92
N LEU A 2 -65.11 31.97 31.48
CA LEU A 2 -64.24 32.90 32.24
C LEU A 2 -62.90 32.30 32.75
N LEU A 3 -61.72 32.95 32.64
CA LEU A 3 -61.38 34.34 32.40
C LEU A 3 -59.94 34.44 31.82
N HIS A 4 -59.73 35.38 30.89
CA HIS A 4 -58.44 35.76 30.30
C HIS A 4 -57.58 36.60 31.25
N ILE A 5 -56.25 36.50 31.14
CA ILE A 5 -55.36 37.68 31.07
C ILE A 5 -54.08 37.34 30.32
N ALA A 6 -53.67 38.23 29.42
CA ALA A 6 -52.50 38.15 28.56
C ALA A 6 -51.49 39.23 28.96
N THR A 7 -50.18 38.95 28.88
CA THR A 7 -49.11 39.96 28.70
C THR A 7 -47.78 39.27 28.34
N VAL A 8 -47.32 39.35 27.08
CA VAL A 8 -46.31 40.29 26.52
C VAL A 8 -44.86 39.77 26.63
N ALA A 9 -44.23 39.69 25.45
CA ALA A 9 -42.87 39.25 25.14
C ALA A 9 -41.76 40.18 25.66
N VAL A 10 -40.48 39.74 25.59
CA VAL A 10 -39.32 40.49 25.05
C VAL A 10 -37.96 39.78 25.30
N LEU A 11 -37.25 39.51 24.18
CA LEU A 11 -35.81 39.62 23.80
C LEU A 11 -34.67 38.97 24.66
N VAL A 12 -33.81 38.06 24.14
CA VAL A 12 -32.57 38.15 23.29
C VAL A 12 -31.23 38.15 24.08
N ASN A 13 -30.46 37.06 23.91
CA ASN A 13 -29.01 36.88 23.66
C ASN A 13 -27.87 37.72 24.33
N ILE A 14 -26.82 36.97 24.75
CA ILE A 14 -25.33 37.20 24.70
C ILE A 14 -24.63 38.04 25.80
N ALA A 15 -23.69 37.39 26.52
CA ALA A 15 -22.29 37.82 26.84
C ALA A 15 -21.63 36.76 27.78
N ILE A 16 -20.55 36.01 27.47
CA ILE A 16 -19.13 36.35 27.19
C ILE A 16 -18.24 36.34 28.48
N ILE A 17 -17.31 35.37 28.50
CA ILE A 17 -15.92 35.38 29.03
C ILE A 17 -15.70 35.51 30.55
N GLU A 18 -15.02 34.52 31.15
CA GLU A 18 -13.80 34.63 31.99
C GLU A 18 -13.64 33.37 32.87
N LEU A 19 -12.91 32.38 32.37
CA LEU A 19 -12.37 31.29 33.18
C LEU A 19 -11.02 30.83 32.62
N ASP A 20 -10.18 31.83 32.30
CA ASP A 20 -8.74 31.69 32.03
C ASP A 20 -7.99 32.63 32.97
N SER A 21 -7.75 32.20 34.20
CA SER A 21 -6.68 32.75 35.02
C SER A 21 -6.39 31.77 36.16
N PHE A 22 -5.11 31.66 36.51
CA PHE A 22 -4.53 30.80 37.55
C PHE A 22 -4.27 29.35 37.13
N TYR A 23 -3.20 29.14 36.35
CA TYR A 23 -2.04 28.34 36.76
C TYR A 23 -0.86 28.63 35.80
N SER A 24 -0.06 29.63 36.15
CA SER A 24 1.25 29.85 35.53
C SER A 24 2.21 28.73 35.94
N LEU A 25 2.61 27.88 34.99
CA LEU A 25 3.74 26.96 35.12
C LEU A 25 4.99 27.60 34.48
N PRO A 26 6.21 27.38 35.04
CA PRO A 26 7.43 28.00 34.54
C PRO A 26 7.84 27.46 33.17
N PRO A 27 8.58 28.23 32.34
CA PRO A 27 8.89 27.86 30.98
C PRO A 27 9.86 26.68 30.96
N LYS A 28 9.42 25.54 30.43
CA LYS A 28 10.32 24.43 30.08
C LYS A 28 11.01 24.74 28.74
N LYS A 29 12.33 24.74 28.84
CA LYS A 29 13.36 24.89 27.82
C LYS A 29 13.05 24.07 26.55
N ASN A 30 13.18 24.73 25.39
CA ASN A 30 13.09 24.17 24.05
C ASN A 30 13.82 22.82 23.94
N LEU A 31 13.07 21.75 23.69
CA LEU A 31 13.52 20.58 22.96
C LEU A 31 12.56 20.41 21.79
N ASP A 32 13.10 20.65 20.61
CA ASP A 32 12.55 20.54 19.26
C ASP A 32 11.28 19.67 19.17
N MET A 33 10.14 20.35 19.11
CA MET A 33 8.89 19.79 18.59
C MET A 33 9.03 19.74 17.07
N ASP A 34 9.72 18.71 16.60
CA ASP A 34 9.78 18.37 15.20
C ASP A 34 8.35 18.21 14.67
N PHE A 35 8.09 18.90 13.56
CA PHE A 35 6.84 18.93 12.81
C PHE A 35 6.08 17.60 12.87
N LEU A 36 4.94 17.58 13.56
CA LEU A 36 3.95 16.53 13.36
C LEU A 36 3.42 16.71 11.94
N SER A 37 4.02 15.98 11.00
CA SER A 37 3.50 15.85 9.64
C SER A 37 2.07 15.32 9.73
N ASP A 38 1.14 15.97 9.04
CA ASP A 38 -0.27 15.59 8.86
C ASP A 38 -0.45 14.28 8.05
N GLU A 39 0.63 13.52 7.92
CA GLU A 39 0.68 12.25 7.21
C GLU A 39 0.17 11.15 8.15
N SER A 40 -0.78 10.36 7.65
CA SER A 40 -1.20 9.12 8.28
C SER A 40 0.05 8.34 8.73
N PRO A 41 0.12 7.85 9.98
CA PRO A 41 1.28 7.09 10.46
C PRO A 41 1.47 5.77 9.70
N LEU A 42 0.46 5.37 8.93
CA LEU A 42 0.42 4.15 8.14
C LEU A 42 0.27 4.46 6.65
N HIS A 43 1.05 3.72 5.86
CA HIS A 43 1.07 3.74 4.41
C HIS A 43 0.44 2.47 3.89
N ARG A 44 -0.47 2.60 2.92
CA ARG A 44 -1.05 1.44 2.26
C ARG A 44 -0.16 0.97 1.13
N VAL A 45 0.23 -0.30 1.13
CA VAL A 45 1.09 -0.91 0.11
C VAL A 45 0.35 -2.09 -0.51
N PHE A 46 0.35 -2.16 -1.83
CA PHE A 46 -0.15 -3.28 -2.60
C PHE A 46 1.03 -4.14 -3.10
N VAL A 47 1.07 -5.39 -2.68
CA VAL A 47 2.11 -6.36 -3.05
C VAL A 47 1.54 -7.42 -4.00
N TYR A 48 2.20 -7.63 -5.14
CA TYR A 48 1.75 -8.56 -6.17
C TYR A 48 2.68 -9.78 -6.34
N GLY A 49 3.92 -9.69 -5.87
CA GLY A 49 5.00 -10.64 -6.13
C GLY A 49 5.41 -11.46 -4.90
N THR A 50 6.72 -11.54 -4.68
CA THR A 50 7.35 -12.43 -3.69
C THR A 50 7.06 -12.10 -2.23
N LEU A 51 6.51 -10.91 -1.94
CA LEU A 51 6.17 -10.45 -0.59
C LEU A 51 4.79 -10.94 -0.10
N LYS A 52 3.95 -11.46 -1.00
CA LYS A 52 2.61 -11.99 -0.65
C LYS A 52 2.71 -13.17 0.32
N ARG A 53 1.64 -13.45 1.08
CA ARG A 53 1.55 -14.65 1.93
C ARG A 53 1.85 -15.91 1.12
N SER A 54 2.62 -16.82 1.73
CA SER A 54 3.08 -18.07 1.11
C SER A 54 4.08 -17.91 -0.05
N GLU A 55 4.57 -16.70 -0.31
CA GLU A 55 5.62 -16.43 -1.28
C GLU A 55 7.01 -16.27 -0.60
N PRO A 56 8.13 -16.44 -1.33
CA PRO A 56 9.46 -16.62 -0.73
C PRO A 56 9.94 -15.50 0.20
N ASN A 57 9.56 -14.25 -0.06
CA ASN A 57 10.04 -13.10 0.69
C ASN A 57 9.03 -12.61 1.75
N HIS A 58 7.95 -13.37 2.02
CA HIS A 58 6.91 -12.95 2.98
C HIS A 58 7.43 -12.77 4.42
N SER A 59 8.52 -13.43 4.78
CA SER A 59 9.15 -13.24 6.09
C SER A 59 9.59 -11.79 6.34
N LEU A 60 9.95 -11.04 5.29
CA LEU A 60 10.44 -9.66 5.41
C LEU A 60 9.35 -8.69 5.87
N ILE A 61 8.13 -8.83 5.34
CA ILE A 61 6.98 -8.00 5.74
C ILE A 61 6.42 -8.42 7.10
N LYS A 62 6.62 -9.68 7.50
CA LYS A 62 6.19 -10.20 8.81
C LYS A 62 7.17 -9.85 9.93
N ASP A 63 8.43 -9.59 9.62
CA ASP A 63 9.47 -9.32 10.60
C ASP A 63 9.27 -7.95 11.27
N THR A 64 8.96 -7.99 12.56
CA THR A 64 8.75 -6.79 13.38
C THR A 64 10.01 -5.93 13.55
N ALA A 65 11.20 -6.47 13.27
CA ALA A 65 12.43 -5.69 13.24
C ALA A 65 12.49 -4.74 12.04
N ASN A 66 11.76 -5.04 10.96
CA ASN A 66 11.66 -4.18 9.78
C ASN A 66 10.63 -3.06 9.95
N GLY A 67 9.71 -3.19 10.91
CA GLY A 67 8.65 -2.23 11.21
C GLY A 67 7.29 -2.91 11.38
N TYR A 68 6.23 -2.12 11.41
CA TYR A 68 4.85 -2.61 11.47
C TYR A 68 4.30 -2.92 10.07
N ALA A 69 3.62 -4.05 9.93
CA ALA A 69 2.79 -4.38 8.78
C ALA A 69 1.52 -5.13 9.20
N LYS A 70 0.38 -4.72 8.67
CA LYS A 70 -0.92 -5.35 8.90
C LYS A 70 -1.61 -5.67 7.59
N PHE A 71 -1.92 -6.94 7.38
CA PHE A 71 -2.73 -7.39 6.25
C PHE A 71 -4.17 -6.85 6.36
N LEU A 72 -4.65 -6.23 5.29
CA LEU A 72 -6.03 -5.73 5.19
C LEU A 72 -6.94 -6.64 4.37
N GLY A 73 -6.41 -7.25 3.31
CA GLY A 73 -7.21 -8.04 2.39
C GLY A 73 -6.53 -8.28 1.05
N LEU A 74 -7.30 -8.89 0.16
CA LEU A 74 -6.91 -9.12 -1.22
C LEU A 74 -7.08 -7.82 -2.02
N GLY A 75 -6.14 -7.59 -2.93
CA GLY A 75 -6.15 -6.44 -3.82
C GLY A 75 -6.29 -6.83 -5.28
N LYS A 76 -6.84 -5.93 -6.09
CA LYS A 76 -6.80 -6.01 -7.56
C LYS A 76 -6.54 -4.63 -8.15
N THR A 77 -5.65 -4.51 -9.13
CA THR A 77 -5.43 -3.21 -9.79
C THR A 77 -6.67 -2.76 -10.56
N THR A 78 -6.95 -1.44 -10.57
CA THR A 78 -8.04 -0.87 -11.39
C THR A 78 -7.63 -0.59 -12.83
N VAL A 79 -6.32 -0.60 -13.09
CA VAL A 79 -5.71 -0.45 -14.41
C VAL A 79 -4.97 -1.75 -14.75
N GLN A 80 -4.99 -2.14 -16.02
CA GLN A 80 -4.25 -3.30 -16.49
C GLN A 80 -2.75 -3.00 -16.55
N TYR A 81 -1.94 -3.93 -16.05
CA TYR A 81 -0.48 -3.85 -16.11
C TYR A 81 0.13 -5.21 -16.53
N PRO A 82 1.26 -5.22 -17.26
CA PRO A 82 2.00 -6.43 -17.53
C PRO A 82 2.72 -6.90 -16.27
N LEU A 83 2.27 -7.99 -15.68
CA LEU A 83 3.02 -8.74 -14.69
C LEU A 83 3.74 -9.89 -15.39
N VAL A 84 5.06 -9.87 -15.40
CA VAL A 84 5.89 -10.86 -16.08
C VAL A 84 6.83 -11.55 -15.09
N ILE A 85 7.24 -12.77 -15.39
CA ILE A 85 8.33 -13.45 -14.67
C ILE A 85 9.54 -13.45 -15.61
N ALA A 86 10.62 -12.83 -15.17
CA ALA A 86 11.80 -12.63 -16.02
C ALA A 86 13.11 -12.88 -15.25
N THR A 87 14.22 -12.74 -15.96
CA THR A 87 15.60 -13.02 -15.53
C THR A 87 15.87 -14.51 -15.30
N LYS A 88 17.14 -14.90 -15.27
CA LYS A 88 17.53 -16.26 -14.85
C LYS A 88 17.09 -16.63 -13.42
N TYR A 89 16.66 -15.66 -12.64
CA TYR A 89 16.21 -15.82 -11.26
C TYR A 89 14.69 -15.86 -11.09
N ASN A 90 13.92 -15.82 -12.19
CA ASN A 90 12.46 -15.91 -12.20
C ASN A 90 11.79 -14.90 -11.24
N ILE A 91 12.23 -13.64 -11.34
CA ILE A 91 11.72 -12.55 -10.51
C ILE A 91 10.42 -12.02 -11.15
N PRO A 92 9.34 -11.82 -10.38
CA PRO A 92 8.15 -11.15 -10.88
C PRO A 92 8.38 -9.64 -11.01
N PHE A 93 8.04 -9.07 -12.17
CA PHE A 93 8.12 -7.64 -12.45
C PHE A 93 6.74 -7.13 -12.88
N LEU A 94 6.28 -6.04 -12.25
CA LEU A 94 5.15 -5.27 -12.74
C LEU A 94 5.65 -4.10 -13.56
N LEU A 95 5.46 -4.16 -14.88
CA LEU A 95 5.98 -3.15 -15.80
C LEU A 95 5.09 -1.90 -15.77
N LYS A 96 5.69 -0.69 -15.73
CA LYS A 96 4.92 0.57 -15.79
C LYS A 96 4.41 0.85 -17.21
N LYS A 97 3.48 0.02 -17.67
CA LYS A 97 2.79 0.16 -18.96
C LYS A 97 1.29 0.01 -18.74
N PRO A 98 0.59 1.09 -18.33
CA PRO A 98 -0.85 1.02 -18.07
C PRO A 98 -1.62 0.61 -19.33
N ASN A 99 -2.77 -0.03 -19.14
CA ASN A 99 -3.65 -0.52 -20.20
C ASN A 99 -3.01 -1.61 -21.07
N THR A 100 -2.11 -2.42 -20.50
CA THR A 100 -1.53 -3.60 -21.16
C THR A 100 -1.49 -4.75 -20.16
N GLY A 101 -1.65 -5.99 -20.61
CA GLY A 101 -1.64 -7.16 -19.72
C GLY A 101 -2.97 -7.33 -19.00
N ASN A 102 -2.92 -7.53 -17.69
CA ASN A 102 -4.08 -7.96 -16.90
C ASN A 102 -4.35 -7.03 -15.72
N TYR A 103 -5.54 -7.16 -15.13
CA TYR A 103 -5.79 -6.63 -13.79
C TYR A 103 -5.09 -7.54 -12.78
N VAL A 104 -4.07 -7.00 -12.11
CA VAL A 104 -3.17 -7.80 -11.31
C VAL A 104 -3.73 -7.98 -9.91
N PHE A 105 -3.80 -9.23 -9.45
CA PHE A 105 -4.17 -9.61 -8.09
C PHE A 105 -2.97 -9.59 -7.16
N GLY A 106 -3.21 -9.09 -5.96
CA GLY A 106 -2.22 -8.96 -4.92
C GLY A 106 -2.84 -8.95 -3.53
N GLU A 107 -2.08 -8.44 -2.59
CA GLU A 107 -2.47 -8.27 -1.20
C GLU A 107 -2.20 -6.83 -0.78
N ILE A 108 -3.02 -6.31 0.12
CA ILE A 108 -2.91 -4.94 0.62
C ILE A 108 -2.55 -4.98 2.09
N TYR A 109 -1.54 -4.18 2.45
CA TYR A 109 -1.04 -4.04 3.81
C TYR A 109 -1.03 -2.56 4.21
N ASP A 110 -1.38 -2.27 5.46
CA ASP A 110 -0.98 -1.01 6.09
C ASP A 110 0.37 -1.23 6.77
N VAL A 111 1.34 -0.37 6.48
CA VAL A 111 2.70 -0.44 7.01
C VAL A 111 3.12 0.89 7.62
N ASP A 112 3.97 0.89 8.64
CA ASP A 112 4.53 2.14 9.15
C ASP A 112 5.64 2.69 8.23
N SER A 113 6.08 3.92 8.50
CA SER A 113 7.16 4.56 7.74
C SER A 113 8.49 3.79 7.80
N GLN A 114 8.74 3.04 8.88
CA GLN A 114 9.95 2.22 9.02
C GLN A 114 9.92 1.04 8.04
N MET A 115 8.83 0.29 8.03
CA MET A 115 8.60 -0.83 7.12
C MET A 115 8.59 -0.35 5.68
N LEU A 116 7.95 0.78 5.39
CA LEU A 116 7.94 1.36 4.04
C LEU A 116 9.36 1.67 3.54
N LYS A 117 10.20 2.25 4.39
CA LYS A 117 11.62 2.50 4.06
C LYS A 117 12.39 1.19 3.82
N ARG A 118 12.11 0.13 4.59
CA ARG A 118 12.72 -1.19 4.35
C ARG A 118 12.29 -1.79 3.02
N LEU A 119 11.03 -1.64 2.64
CA LEU A 119 10.54 -2.06 1.32
C LEU A 119 11.24 -1.27 0.20
N ASP A 120 11.41 0.04 0.36
CA ASP A 120 12.13 0.87 -0.61
C ASP A 120 13.60 0.43 -0.78
N GLU A 121 14.29 0.09 0.32
CA GLU A 121 15.65 -0.48 0.28
C GLU A 121 15.70 -1.84 -0.43
N LEU A 122 14.70 -2.70 -0.17
CA LEU A 122 14.64 -4.06 -0.74
C LEU A 122 14.40 -4.08 -2.26
N GLU A 123 13.59 -3.14 -2.75
CA GLU A 123 13.22 -2.96 -4.15
C GLU A 123 14.16 -1.98 -4.89
N GLU A 124 15.21 -1.49 -4.22
CA GLU A 124 16.19 -0.54 -4.75
C GLU A 124 15.52 0.74 -5.32
N HIS A 125 14.47 1.22 -4.65
CA HIS A 125 13.74 2.43 -5.04
C HIS A 125 14.59 3.69 -4.81
N PRO A 126 14.58 4.70 -5.73
CA PRO A 126 13.93 4.76 -7.05
C PRO A 126 14.78 4.29 -8.23
N GLN A 127 15.92 3.63 -7.98
CA GLN A 127 16.90 3.31 -9.03
C GLN A 127 16.47 2.12 -9.91
N PHE A 128 15.88 1.08 -9.30
CA PHE A 128 15.43 -0.11 -10.03
C PHE A 128 13.91 -0.16 -10.13
N TYR A 129 13.20 -0.16 -9.01
CA TYR A 129 11.75 0.01 -8.98
C TYR A 129 11.36 1.43 -8.59
N GLU A 130 10.24 1.90 -9.14
CA GLU A 130 9.62 3.15 -8.75
C GLU A 130 8.31 2.88 -7.99
N ARG A 131 8.20 3.42 -6.78
CA ARG A 131 6.98 3.36 -5.98
C ARG A 131 6.05 4.50 -6.41
N THR A 132 4.87 4.14 -6.91
CA THR A 132 3.83 5.11 -7.30
C THR A 132 2.51 4.80 -6.61
N GLU A 133 1.76 5.83 -6.24
CA GLU A 133 0.45 5.68 -5.64
C GLU A 133 -0.60 5.43 -6.73
N GLU A 134 -1.33 4.32 -6.65
CA GLU A 134 -2.33 3.92 -7.62
C GLU A 134 -3.65 3.55 -6.94
N THR A 135 -4.75 3.65 -7.68
CA THR A 135 -6.05 3.17 -7.18
C THR A 135 -6.18 1.66 -7.40
N VAL A 136 -6.49 0.94 -6.33
CA VAL A 136 -6.71 -0.51 -6.32
C VAL A 136 -8.05 -0.84 -5.66
N LEU A 137 -8.61 -1.99 -6.04
CA LEU A 137 -9.75 -2.59 -5.36
C LEU A 137 -9.26 -3.39 -4.16
N LEU A 138 -9.86 -3.18 -2.99
CA LEU A 138 -9.59 -3.90 -1.75
C LEU A 138 -10.82 -4.70 -1.34
N THR A 139 -10.62 -5.97 -1.05
CA THR A 139 -11.66 -6.86 -0.48
C THR A 139 -11.10 -7.63 0.71
N SER A 140 -11.84 -7.62 1.83
CA SER A 140 -11.53 -8.52 2.95
C SER A 140 -11.90 -9.97 2.62
N GLU A 141 -11.13 -10.94 3.11
CA GLU A 141 -11.40 -12.36 2.85
C GLU A 141 -12.77 -12.81 3.36
N ALA A 142 -13.26 -12.20 4.46
CA ALA A 142 -14.58 -12.49 5.02
C ALA A 142 -15.75 -12.01 4.14
N ALA A 143 -15.51 -11.03 3.26
CA ALA A 143 -16.52 -10.51 2.34
C ALA A 143 -16.69 -11.38 1.09
N LEU A 144 -15.69 -12.20 0.73
CA LEU A 144 -15.74 -13.15 -0.38
C LEU A 144 -16.59 -14.36 0.00
N LYS A 145 -17.88 -14.25 -0.26
CA LYS A 145 -18.85 -15.34 -0.08
C LYS A 145 -19.17 -16.01 -1.42
N PRO A 146 -19.50 -17.31 -1.43
CA PRO A 146 -19.97 -17.97 -2.64
C PRO A 146 -21.13 -17.20 -3.29
N GLY A 147 -21.03 -16.96 -4.60
CA GLY A 147 -22.05 -16.23 -5.37
C GLY A 147 -21.90 -14.71 -5.41
N LYS A 148 -20.87 -14.13 -4.76
CA LYS A 148 -20.47 -12.74 -4.98
C LYS A 148 -19.17 -12.66 -5.78
N THR A 149 -19.11 -11.74 -6.73
CA THR A 149 -17.90 -11.42 -7.49
C THR A 149 -16.95 -10.56 -6.66
N PHE A 150 -15.67 -10.52 -7.02
CA PHE A 150 -14.67 -9.71 -6.31
C PHE A 150 -15.04 -8.22 -6.37
N GLU A 151 -15.46 -7.74 -7.53
CA GLU A 151 -15.80 -6.35 -7.79
C GLU A 151 -17.01 -5.88 -6.97
N GLU A 152 -18.02 -6.74 -6.76
CA GLU A 152 -19.23 -6.41 -5.98
C GLU A 152 -18.96 -6.19 -4.49
N VAL A 153 -17.89 -6.78 -3.95
CA VAL A 153 -17.54 -6.69 -2.53
C VAL A 153 -16.29 -5.85 -2.27
N SER A 154 -15.71 -5.29 -3.34
CA SER A 154 -14.52 -4.46 -3.26
C SER A 154 -14.86 -2.99 -3.02
N GLU A 155 -14.01 -2.33 -2.24
CA GLU A 155 -13.94 -0.88 -2.20
C GLU A 155 -12.70 -0.37 -2.95
N SER A 156 -12.77 0.84 -3.49
CA SER A 156 -11.59 1.48 -4.10
C SER A 156 -10.76 2.18 -3.04
N THR A 157 -9.44 2.00 -3.10
CA THR A 157 -8.50 2.69 -2.22
C THR A 157 -7.20 3.00 -2.93
N LYS A 158 -6.43 3.94 -2.39
CA LYS A 158 -5.09 4.26 -2.87
C LYS A 158 -4.06 3.38 -2.17
N ALA A 159 -3.11 2.87 -2.94
CA ALA A 159 -2.01 2.08 -2.42
C ALA A 159 -0.72 2.36 -3.20
N TRP A 160 0.40 2.33 -2.49
CA TRP A 160 1.71 2.34 -3.10
C TRP A 160 1.99 0.99 -3.79
N ILE A 161 2.49 1.06 -5.03
CA ILE A 161 2.88 -0.09 -5.82
C ILE A 161 4.29 0.13 -6.37
N TYR A 162 5.15 -0.88 -6.30
CA TYR A 162 6.47 -0.87 -6.94
C TYR A 162 6.35 -1.31 -8.40
N PHE A 163 6.71 -0.43 -9.34
CA PHE A 163 6.75 -0.73 -10.76
C PHE A 163 8.18 -0.73 -11.28
N LEU A 164 8.44 -1.49 -12.34
CA LEU A 164 9.64 -1.34 -13.15
C LEU A 164 9.37 -0.27 -14.24
N PRO A 165 9.89 0.96 -14.10
CA PRO A 165 9.53 2.08 -14.98
C PRO A 165 10.18 1.99 -16.36
N LYS A 166 11.42 1.46 -16.42
CA LYS A 166 12.20 1.29 -17.65
C LYS A 166 12.43 -0.20 -17.86
N PHE A 167 12.13 -0.68 -19.06
CA PHE A 167 12.24 -2.10 -19.36
C PHE A 167 12.40 -2.36 -20.86
N LYS A 168 12.98 -3.51 -21.22
CA LYS A 168 13.09 -3.97 -22.61
C LYS A 168 11.73 -4.32 -23.17
N SER A 169 11.43 -3.86 -24.38
CA SER A 169 10.18 -4.17 -25.07
C SER A 169 9.93 -5.68 -25.24
N SER A 170 11.00 -6.49 -25.36
CA SER A 170 10.91 -7.94 -25.48
C SER A 170 10.25 -8.64 -24.29
N LEU A 171 10.19 -7.99 -23.12
CA LEU A 171 9.46 -8.52 -21.96
C LEU A 171 7.94 -8.57 -22.20
N LEU A 172 7.44 -7.78 -23.16
CA LEU A 172 6.03 -7.77 -23.53
C LEU A 172 5.64 -8.91 -24.46
N ASP A 173 6.61 -9.61 -25.04
CA ASP A 173 6.36 -10.75 -25.94
C ASP A 173 6.12 -12.05 -25.16
N GLY A 174 6.41 -12.04 -23.85
CA GLY A 174 6.26 -13.19 -22.96
C GLY A 174 4.86 -13.34 -22.34
N ALA A 175 4.72 -14.37 -21.51
CA ALA A 175 3.50 -14.58 -20.74
C ALA A 175 3.29 -13.46 -19.71
N MET A 176 2.07 -12.93 -19.66
CA MET A 176 1.63 -11.96 -18.66
C MET A 176 0.64 -12.63 -17.72
N TYR A 177 0.88 -12.48 -16.41
CA TYR A 177 0.14 -13.18 -15.38
C TYR A 177 -0.89 -12.26 -14.73
N GLU A 178 -2.01 -12.81 -14.28
CA GLU A 178 -2.99 -12.08 -13.46
C GLU A 178 -2.59 -12.09 -11.98
N SER A 179 -1.93 -13.15 -11.53
CA SER A 179 -1.44 -13.32 -10.17
C SER A 179 -0.15 -14.12 -10.20
N TYR A 180 0.90 -13.61 -9.55
CA TYR A 180 2.13 -14.36 -9.38
C TYR A 180 1.98 -15.42 -8.30
N SER A 181 2.53 -16.61 -8.54
CA SER A 181 2.87 -17.54 -7.46
C SER A 181 4.14 -18.33 -7.77
N ASN A 182 5.05 -18.45 -6.80
CA ASN A 182 6.24 -19.29 -6.94
C ASN A 182 5.88 -20.77 -7.22
N ASN A 183 4.69 -21.22 -6.81
CA ASN A 183 4.17 -22.57 -7.06
C ASN A 183 3.18 -22.62 -8.24
N GLY A 184 3.17 -21.60 -9.09
CA GLY A 184 2.29 -21.53 -10.25
C GLY A 184 2.58 -22.59 -11.31
N SER A 185 1.61 -22.80 -12.21
CA SER A 185 1.66 -23.76 -13.31
C SER A 185 2.75 -23.47 -14.35
N HIS A 186 3.35 -22.28 -14.32
CA HIS A 186 4.48 -21.91 -15.17
C HIS A 186 5.77 -22.68 -14.86
N GLY A 187 5.91 -23.30 -13.68
CA GLY A 187 7.11 -24.06 -13.29
C GLY A 187 8.37 -23.21 -13.01
N LEU A 188 8.33 -21.91 -13.31
CA LEU A 188 9.40 -20.94 -13.02
C LEU A 188 9.51 -20.64 -11.51
N LYS A 189 10.43 -21.32 -10.82
CA LYS A 189 10.71 -21.10 -9.40
C LYS A 189 11.60 -19.89 -9.17
N TYR A 190 11.18 -18.98 -8.29
CA TYR A 190 11.98 -17.86 -7.82
C TYR A 190 13.29 -18.35 -7.20
N CYS A 191 14.39 -17.74 -7.65
CA CYS A 191 15.71 -18.02 -7.13
C CYS A 191 16.04 -17.01 -6.03
N GLU A 192 16.18 -17.49 -4.79
CA GLU A 192 16.40 -16.65 -3.60
C GLU A 192 17.71 -15.85 -3.66
N LYS A 193 17.74 -14.66 -3.07
CA LYS A 193 18.90 -13.75 -3.19
C LYS A 193 20.23 -14.39 -2.75
N TYR A 194 20.24 -15.26 -1.73
CA TYR A 194 21.46 -15.87 -1.18
C TYR A 194 22.08 -16.98 -2.05
N VAL A 195 21.34 -17.54 -3.02
CA VAL A 195 21.87 -18.55 -3.96
C VAL A 195 22.30 -17.93 -5.30
N ARG A 196 22.13 -16.61 -5.46
CA ARG A 196 22.44 -15.91 -6.72
C ARG A 196 23.94 -15.73 -6.86
N ASP A 197 24.40 -15.74 -8.11
CA ASP A 197 25.76 -15.37 -8.46
C ASP A 197 25.94 -13.85 -8.26
N PRO A 198 26.79 -13.41 -7.32
CA PRO A 198 26.98 -11.99 -7.01
C PRO A 198 27.68 -11.22 -8.13
N SER A 199 28.36 -11.91 -9.05
CA SER A 199 29.02 -11.29 -10.22
C SER A 199 28.05 -11.03 -11.38
N TYR A 200 26.85 -11.62 -11.32
CA TYR A 200 25.88 -11.56 -12.41
C TYR A 200 24.83 -10.46 -12.19
N ASP A 201 24.85 -9.46 -13.07
CA ASP A 201 23.88 -8.38 -13.09
C ASP A 201 22.64 -8.74 -13.92
N HIS A 202 21.67 -9.39 -13.27
CA HIS A 202 20.38 -9.75 -13.85
C HIS A 202 19.53 -8.54 -14.28
N ARG A 203 19.85 -7.32 -13.82
CA ARG A 203 19.12 -6.11 -14.24
C ARG A 203 19.27 -5.86 -15.74
N LYS A 204 20.40 -6.26 -16.34
CA LYS A 204 20.65 -6.17 -17.80
C LYS A 204 19.72 -7.05 -18.63
N GLU A 205 19.06 -8.02 -18.03
CA GLU A 205 18.06 -8.84 -18.74
C GLU A 205 16.75 -8.08 -18.95
N VAL A 206 16.43 -7.14 -18.05
CA VAL A 206 15.14 -6.44 -18.02
C VAL A 206 15.21 -4.98 -18.42
N LEU A 207 16.36 -4.29 -18.26
CA LEU A 207 16.57 -2.89 -18.62
C LEU A 207 17.00 -2.69 -20.08
#